data_AF-A0A3L7PAL1-F1
#
_entry.id   AF-A0A3L7PAL1-F1
#
_cell.length_a   1.000
_cell.length_b   1.000
_cell.length_c   1.000
_cell.angle_alpha   90.00
_cell.angle_beta   90.00
_cell.angle_gamma   90.00
#
_symmetry.space_group_name_H-M   'P 1'
#
loop_
_entity.id
_entity.type
_entity.pdbx_description
1 polymer ?
#
loop_
_entity_poly.entity_id
_entity_poly.type
_entity_poly.pdbx_seq_one_letter_code
_entity_poly.pdbx_strand_id
1 'polypeptide(L)'
;MENSANPGNNEFVTLRSTNRPPHPSAARLMSSSRKLMWLLLVATLVATAASFWEAPYPSELRLQHVPTVIGLVALGVVAERGALSTASIVCLLAFIWLHLIGARWIYSFVPYDQWCEQLCGMSLSEVFGWKRNHYDRLVHLASGVLFVPPAWELIQQQGLTNRWWTAGLSISIVLAVGAIYEIVEWAIAMLFAPHYAESYNGQQGDLWDPQKDLALAGIGAIFCAILLVMVRRASPLK
;
A
#
# COMPACT_ATOMS: atom_id res chain seq x y z
N MET A 1 -51.99 49.65 1.03
CA MET A 1 -51.07 50.03 2.11
C MET A 1 -51.53 49.23 3.33
N GLU A 2 -51.10 47.97 3.49
CA GLU A 2 -49.80 47.60 4.09
C GLU A 2 -49.80 48.07 5.56
N ASN A 3 -49.71 47.25 6.61
CA ASN A 3 -48.85 46.09 6.81
C ASN A 3 -49.29 45.25 8.03
N SER A 4 -48.97 43.97 8.01
CA SER A 4 -49.13 42.96 9.06
C SER A 4 -48.06 43.07 10.16
N ALA A 5 -48.36 42.65 11.39
CA ALA A 5 -47.37 42.02 12.27
C ALA A 5 -48.04 41.18 13.38
N ASN A 6 -48.07 39.87 13.15
CA ASN A 6 -48.28 38.84 14.16
C ASN A 6 -46.91 38.48 14.76
N PRO A 7 -46.66 38.59 16.07
CA PRO A 7 -45.41 38.12 16.65
C PRO A 7 -45.48 36.61 16.83
N GLY A 8 -44.84 35.90 15.90
CA GLY A 8 -44.66 34.46 15.96
C GLY A 8 -43.82 34.03 17.18
N ASN A 9 -44.30 32.98 17.84
CA ASN A 9 -43.56 32.19 18.81
C ASN A 9 -42.26 31.67 18.18
N ASN A 10 -41.12 32.21 18.62
CA ASN A 10 -39.82 31.60 18.41
C ASN A 10 -39.66 30.42 19.38
N GLU A 11 -40.20 29.26 19.03
CA GLU A 11 -39.73 28.00 19.62
C GLU A 11 -38.36 27.67 19.02
N PHE A 12 -37.31 28.00 19.78
CA PHE A 12 -35.98 27.48 19.58
C PHE A 12 -36.01 25.95 19.76
N VAL A 13 -36.17 25.21 18.66
CA VAL A 13 -35.92 23.77 18.62
C VAL A 13 -34.42 23.55 18.78
N THR A 14 -33.96 23.42 20.02
CA THR A 14 -32.62 22.87 20.31
C THR A 14 -32.60 21.42 19.85
N LEU A 15 -32.07 21.16 18.66
CA LEU A 15 -31.66 19.82 18.24
C LEU A 15 -30.54 19.36 19.17
N ARG A 16 -30.90 18.65 20.25
CA ARG A 16 -29.96 17.86 21.03
C ARG A 16 -29.30 16.88 20.08
N SER A 17 -28.04 17.14 19.73
CA SER A 17 -27.13 16.12 19.22
C SER A 17 -27.17 14.96 20.22
N THR A 18 -27.85 13.88 19.85
CA THR A 18 -27.84 12.66 20.65
C THR A 18 -26.48 12.00 20.44
N ASN A 19 -25.48 12.48 21.18
CA ASN A 19 -24.28 11.72 21.47
C ASN A 19 -24.68 10.53 22.36
N ARG A 20 -25.38 9.55 21.78
CA ARG A 20 -25.50 8.24 22.41
C ARG A 20 -24.10 7.63 22.36
N PRO A 21 -23.51 7.23 23.50
CA PRO A 21 -22.26 6.49 23.47
C PRO A 21 -22.46 5.25 22.58
N PRO A 22 -21.44 4.85 21.81
CA PRO A 22 -21.53 3.69 20.95
C PRO A 22 -21.98 2.48 21.78
N HIS A 23 -22.89 1.67 21.23
CA HIS A 23 -23.34 0.44 21.87
C HIS A 23 -22.11 -0.37 22.34
N PRO A 24 -22.15 -1.00 23.54
CA PRO A 24 -20.99 -1.67 24.13
C PRO A 24 -20.36 -2.75 23.23
N SER A 25 -21.10 -3.29 22.26
CA SER A 25 -20.59 -4.17 21.20
C SER A 25 -19.70 -3.44 20.17
N ALA A 26 -20.09 -2.25 19.71
CA ALA A 26 -19.33 -1.44 18.76
C ALA A 26 -18.03 -0.91 19.37
N ALA A 27 -18.09 -0.39 20.60
CA ALA A 27 -16.90 0.06 21.33
C ALA A 27 -15.89 -1.10 21.55
N ARG A 28 -16.40 -2.31 21.85
CA ARG A 28 -15.57 -3.51 22.01
C ARG A 28 -14.92 -3.94 20.69
N LEU A 29 -15.67 -3.98 19.59
CA LEU A 29 -15.14 -4.29 18.25
C LEU A 29 -14.06 -3.30 17.81
N MET A 30 -14.29 -2.00 18.00
CA MET A 30 -13.31 -0.94 17.69
C MET A 30 -12.03 -1.09 18.52
N SER A 31 -12.16 -1.47 19.81
CA SER A 31 -11.00 -1.70 20.69
C SER A 31 -10.19 -2.94 20.27
N SER A 32 -10.86 -4.00 19.81
CA SER A 32 -10.20 -5.24 19.36
C SER A 32 -9.45 -5.03 18.04
N SER A 33 -10.03 -4.29 17.09
CA SER A 33 -9.35 -3.97 15.82
C SER A 33 -8.10 -3.12 16.03
N ARG A 34 -8.14 -2.15 16.96
CA ARG A 34 -6.96 -1.33 17.29
C ARG A 34 -5.84 -2.15 17.95
N LYS A 35 -6.19 -3.08 18.86
CA LYS A 35 -5.21 -4.00 19.46
C LYS A 35 -4.56 -4.92 18.42
N LEU A 36 -5.36 -5.48 17.50
CA LEU A 36 -4.84 -6.29 16.40
C LEU A 36 -3.89 -5.49 15.50
N MET A 37 -4.24 -4.26 15.16
CA MET A 37 -3.38 -3.38 14.36
C MET A 37 -2.03 -3.11 15.04
N TRP A 38 -2.03 -2.80 16.33
CA TRP A 38 -0.79 -2.64 17.09
C TRP A 38 0.03 -3.92 17.17
N LEU A 39 -0.62 -5.07 17.36
CA LEU A 39 0.05 -6.36 17.33
C LEU A 39 0.73 -6.60 15.98
N LEU A 40 0.06 -6.31 14.86
CA LEU A 40 0.62 -6.44 13.52
C LEU A 40 1.78 -5.47 13.28
N LEU A 41 1.68 -4.23 13.78
CA LEU A 41 2.78 -3.25 13.71
C LEU A 41 4.01 -3.73 14.48
N VAL A 42 3.82 -4.19 15.72
CA VAL A 42 4.91 -4.74 16.54
C VAL A 42 5.49 -5.99 15.89
N ALA A 43 4.65 -6.89 15.37
CA ALA A 43 5.12 -8.07 14.64
C ALA A 43 5.94 -7.69 13.41
N THR A 44 5.52 -6.66 12.68
CA THR A 44 6.28 -6.14 11.53
C THR A 44 7.62 -5.56 11.96
N LEU A 45 7.68 -4.79 13.06
CA LEU A 45 8.93 -4.27 13.61
C LEU A 45 9.89 -5.37 14.05
N VAL A 46 9.38 -6.41 14.71
CA VAL A 46 10.15 -7.60 15.09
C VAL A 46 10.66 -8.32 13.85
N ALA A 47 9.82 -8.48 12.83
CA ALA A 47 10.22 -9.09 11.57
C ALA A 47 11.27 -8.25 10.83
N THR A 48 11.20 -6.91 10.90
CA THR A 48 12.24 -6.00 10.41
C THR A 48 13.55 -6.17 11.15
N ALA A 49 13.54 -6.36 12.47
CA ALA A 49 14.78 -6.68 13.18
C ALA A 49 15.31 -8.08 12.79
N ALA A 50 14.42 -9.07 12.66
CA ALA A 50 14.77 -10.43 12.29
C ALA A 50 15.31 -10.56 10.86
N SER A 51 14.94 -9.67 9.93
CA SER A 51 15.47 -9.70 8.56
C SER A 51 16.99 -9.44 8.49
N PHE A 52 17.59 -8.85 9.52
CA PHE A 52 19.05 -8.69 9.64
C PHE A 52 19.76 -9.93 10.18
N TRP A 53 19.05 -10.84 10.84
CA TRP A 53 19.66 -12.04 11.41
C TRP A 53 20.16 -12.97 10.31
N GLU A 54 21.48 -13.20 10.25
CA GLU A 54 22.13 -14.01 9.21
C GLU A 54 21.65 -13.64 7.79
N ALA A 55 21.55 -12.33 7.52
CA ALA A 55 21.17 -11.84 6.22
C ALA A 55 22.24 -12.24 5.17
N PRO A 56 21.86 -12.76 3.99
CA PRO A 56 22.83 -13.14 2.95
C PRO A 56 23.66 -11.96 2.42
N TYR A 57 23.09 -10.74 2.47
CA TYR A 57 23.68 -9.50 1.94
C TYR A 57 23.70 -8.39 3.01
N PRO A 58 24.51 -8.53 4.08
CA PRO A 58 24.47 -7.68 5.28
C PRO A 58 24.84 -6.20 5.03
N SER A 59 25.60 -5.91 3.98
CA SER A 59 25.96 -4.54 3.62
C SER A 59 24.84 -3.82 2.87
N GLU A 60 24.25 -4.51 1.89
CA GLU A 60 23.34 -3.99 0.88
C GLU A 60 21.90 -3.88 1.41
N LEU A 61 21.45 -4.82 2.26
CA LEU A 61 20.08 -4.78 2.79
C LEU A 61 19.74 -3.49 3.54
N ARG A 62 20.76 -2.79 4.07
CA ARG A 62 20.57 -1.52 4.78
C ARG A 62 19.93 -0.48 3.89
N LEU A 63 20.38 -0.38 2.65
CA LEU A 63 19.82 0.57 1.69
C LEU A 63 18.40 0.14 1.29
N GLN A 64 18.19 -1.17 1.09
CA GLN A 64 16.88 -1.75 0.76
C GLN A 64 15.82 -1.56 1.87
N HIS A 65 16.24 -1.45 3.14
CA HIS A 65 15.33 -1.17 4.24
C HIS A 65 14.95 0.31 4.40
N VAL A 66 15.58 1.25 3.67
CA VAL A 66 15.21 2.68 3.74
C VAL A 66 13.73 2.90 3.35
N PRO A 67 13.23 2.38 2.21
CA PRO A 67 11.80 2.42 1.90
C PRO A 67 10.91 1.72 2.94
N THR A 68 11.36 0.60 3.53
CA THR A 68 10.60 -0.12 4.58
C THR A 68 10.38 0.75 5.80
N VAL A 69 11.42 1.44 6.28
CA VAL A 69 11.33 2.33 7.45
C VAL A 69 10.42 3.52 7.16
N ILE A 70 10.54 4.13 5.98
CA ILE A 70 9.65 5.22 5.54
C ILE A 70 8.19 4.72 5.52
N GLY A 71 7.93 3.53 4.96
CA GLY A 71 6.61 2.92 4.92
C GLY A 71 6.03 2.64 6.31
N LEU A 72 6.85 2.13 7.25
CA LEU A 72 6.43 1.89 8.63
C LEU A 72 6.07 3.18 9.38
N VAL A 73 6.87 4.23 9.21
CA VAL A 73 6.58 5.56 9.80
C VAL A 73 5.29 6.12 9.22
N ALA A 74 5.14 6.10 7.89
CA ALA A 74 3.93 6.56 7.22
C ALA A 74 2.69 5.78 7.69
N LEU A 75 2.80 4.46 7.80
CA LEU A 75 1.74 3.61 8.31
C LEU A 75 1.35 3.96 9.75
N GLY A 76 2.33 4.15 10.64
CA GLY A 76 2.09 4.58 12.02
C GLY A 76 1.34 5.91 12.08
N VAL A 77 1.74 6.90 11.29
CA VAL A 77 1.08 8.21 11.22
C VAL A 77 -0.36 8.08 10.73
N VAL A 78 -0.60 7.30 9.67
CA VAL A 78 -1.95 7.13 9.09
C VAL A 78 -2.87 6.32 10.02
N ALA A 79 -2.32 5.30 10.69
CA ALA A 79 -3.02 4.49 11.67
C ALA A 79 -3.46 5.33 12.88
N GLU A 80 -2.59 6.21 13.40
CA GLU A 80 -2.91 7.10 14.52
C GLU A 80 -4.00 8.11 14.18
N ARG A 81 -4.00 8.64 12.95
CA ARG A 81 -5.03 9.57 12.47
C ARG A 81 -6.40 8.91 12.30
N GLY A 82 -6.48 7.58 12.26
CA GLY A 82 -7.73 6.86 12.00
C GLY A 82 -8.31 7.15 10.61
N ALA A 83 -7.47 7.57 9.66
CA ALA A 83 -7.89 8.02 8.34
C ALA A 83 -8.15 6.87 7.37
N LEU A 84 -7.76 5.63 7.68
CA LEU A 84 -7.93 4.49 6.78
C LEU A 84 -8.75 3.38 7.42
N SER A 85 -9.45 2.62 6.58
CA SER A 85 -10.12 1.39 7.01
C SER A 85 -9.09 0.31 7.40
N THR A 86 -9.53 -0.66 8.19
CA THR A 86 -8.70 -1.83 8.53
C THR A 86 -8.24 -2.57 7.28
N ALA A 87 -9.05 -2.64 6.22
CA ALA A 87 -8.66 -3.29 4.96
C ALA A 87 -7.49 -2.55 4.30
N SER A 88 -7.57 -1.22 4.19
CA SER A 88 -6.48 -0.39 3.65
C SER A 88 -5.19 -0.51 4.47
N ILE A 89 -5.30 -0.52 5.80
CA ILE A 89 -4.15 -0.76 6.70
C ILE A 89 -3.53 -2.15 6.44
N VAL A 90 -4.35 -3.19 6.29
CA VAL A 90 -3.86 -4.54 5.97
C VAL A 90 -3.19 -4.59 4.61
N CYS A 91 -3.69 -3.87 3.60
CA CYS A 91 -3.03 -3.78 2.30
C CYS A 91 -1.64 -3.12 2.41
N LEU A 92 -1.53 -2.02 3.16
CA LEU A 92 -0.24 -1.36 3.41
C LEU A 92 0.73 -2.26 4.19
N LEU A 93 0.25 -2.98 5.20
CA LEU A 93 1.04 -3.97 5.94
C LEU A 93 1.52 -5.08 5.01
N ALA A 94 0.63 -5.67 4.20
CA ALA A 94 1.00 -6.72 3.25
C ALA A 94 2.11 -6.24 2.30
N PHE A 95 2.02 -5.01 1.82
CA PHE A 95 3.07 -4.41 0.98
C PHE A 95 4.40 -4.24 1.73
N ILE A 96 4.36 -3.78 2.99
CA ILE A 96 5.57 -3.67 3.84
C ILE A 96 6.22 -5.05 4.04
N TRP A 97 5.43 -6.11 4.21
CA TRP A 97 5.95 -7.47 4.34
C TRP A 97 6.59 -7.99 3.04
N LEU A 98 6.05 -7.63 1.87
CA LEU A 98 6.71 -7.89 0.59
C LEU A 98 8.05 -7.17 0.51
N HIS A 99 8.10 -5.89 0.88
CA HIS A 99 9.35 -5.13 0.97
C HIS A 99 10.34 -5.75 1.95
N LEU A 100 9.86 -6.29 3.07
CA LEU A 100 10.72 -6.90 4.07
C LEU A 100 11.42 -8.15 3.56
N ILE A 101 10.66 -9.01 2.87
CA ILE A 101 11.18 -10.19 2.19
C ILE A 101 12.18 -9.72 1.11
N GLY A 102 11.76 -8.81 0.22
CA GLY A 102 12.62 -8.24 -0.81
C GLY A 102 13.95 -7.74 -0.23
N ALA A 103 13.91 -6.86 0.76
CA ALA A 103 15.09 -6.25 1.35
C ALA A 103 16.07 -7.27 1.96
N ARG A 104 15.59 -8.33 2.63
CA ARG A 104 16.47 -9.38 3.18
C ARG A 104 17.34 -10.05 2.12
N TRP A 105 16.80 -10.24 0.92
CA TRP A 105 17.51 -10.85 -0.21
C TRP A 105 17.78 -9.85 -1.34
N ILE A 106 17.80 -8.56 -1.01
CA ILE A 106 18.06 -7.44 -1.92
C ILE A 106 17.29 -7.51 -3.25
N TYR A 107 16.05 -8.02 -3.19
CA TYR A 107 15.11 -8.27 -4.28
C TYR A 107 15.57 -9.30 -5.31
N SER A 108 16.78 -9.15 -5.86
CA SER A 108 17.33 -9.99 -6.92
C SER A 108 17.58 -11.44 -6.53
N PHE A 109 17.64 -11.75 -5.22
CA PHE A 109 17.98 -13.08 -4.72
C PHE A 109 16.91 -13.70 -3.81
N VAL A 110 15.68 -13.18 -3.83
CA VAL A 110 14.59 -13.81 -3.09
C VAL A 110 14.38 -15.24 -3.64
N PRO A 111 14.47 -16.30 -2.82
CA PRO A 111 14.48 -17.68 -3.29
C PRO A 111 13.07 -18.21 -3.57
N TYR A 112 12.21 -17.41 -4.20
CA TYR A 112 10.82 -17.78 -4.47
C TYR A 112 10.73 -19.03 -5.35
N ASP A 113 11.68 -19.21 -6.27
CA ASP A 113 11.65 -20.32 -7.20
C ASP A 113 11.92 -21.66 -6.49
N GLN A 114 12.87 -21.66 -5.55
CA GLN A 114 13.14 -22.80 -4.67
C GLN A 114 11.95 -23.10 -3.76
N TRP A 115 11.28 -22.06 -3.24
CA TRP A 115 10.06 -22.24 -2.45
C TRP A 115 8.94 -22.86 -3.29
N CYS A 116 8.75 -22.40 -4.53
CA CYS A 116 7.78 -22.98 -5.46
C CYS A 116 8.10 -24.44 -5.79
N GLU A 117 9.37 -24.77 -6.01
CA GLU A 117 9.80 -26.14 -6.26
C GLU A 117 9.53 -27.04 -5.04
N GLN A 118 9.86 -26.57 -3.84
CA GLN A 118 9.63 -27.33 -2.60
C GLN A 118 8.14 -27.52 -2.27
N LEU A 119 7.31 -26.50 -2.53
CA LEU A 119 5.88 -26.53 -2.16
C LEU A 119 5.01 -27.18 -3.23
N CYS A 120 5.34 -26.98 -4.50
CA CYS A 120 4.49 -27.35 -5.63
C CYS A 120 5.16 -28.32 -6.62
N GLY A 121 6.44 -28.66 -6.44
CA GLY A 121 7.20 -29.52 -7.35
C GLY A 121 7.52 -28.88 -8.70
N MET A 122 7.47 -27.55 -8.80
CA MET A 122 7.68 -26.81 -10.05
C MET A 122 8.55 -25.57 -9.85
N SER A 123 9.56 -25.41 -10.71
CA SER A 123 10.29 -24.14 -10.87
C SER A 123 9.53 -23.22 -11.84
N LEU A 124 9.19 -22.02 -11.39
CA LEU A 124 8.61 -20.99 -12.26
C LEU A 124 9.64 -20.57 -13.33
N SER A 125 10.91 -20.48 -12.94
CA SER A 125 11.99 -20.13 -13.86
C SER A 125 12.11 -21.13 -15.01
N GLU A 126 12.00 -22.43 -14.74
CA GLU A 126 12.00 -23.46 -15.78
C GLU A 126 10.74 -23.41 -16.65
N VAL A 127 9.55 -23.31 -16.03
CA VAL A 127 8.26 -23.28 -16.74
C VAL A 127 8.17 -22.12 -17.73
N PHE A 128 8.64 -20.93 -17.32
CA PHE A 128 8.58 -19.73 -18.16
C PHE A 128 9.90 -19.42 -18.90
N GLY A 129 10.94 -20.23 -18.70
CA GLY A 129 12.27 -20.02 -19.28
C GLY A 129 12.97 -18.75 -18.77
N TRP A 130 12.62 -18.27 -17.57
CA TRP A 130 13.19 -17.06 -17.00
C TRP A 130 14.67 -17.22 -16.69
N LYS A 131 15.44 -16.15 -16.93
CA LYS A 131 16.88 -16.09 -16.70
C LYS A 131 17.26 -15.18 -15.53
N ARG A 132 16.28 -14.48 -14.98
CA ARG A 132 16.44 -13.54 -13.88
C ARG A 132 15.40 -13.78 -12.81
N ASN A 133 15.61 -13.16 -11.66
CA ASN A 133 14.65 -13.14 -10.57
C ASN A 133 13.57 -12.09 -10.87
N HIS A 134 12.31 -12.46 -10.71
CA HIS A 134 11.15 -11.57 -10.96
C HIS A 134 10.43 -11.16 -9.68
N TYR A 135 11.09 -11.23 -8.51
CA TYR A 135 10.48 -10.83 -7.25
C TYR A 135 10.12 -9.34 -7.26
N ASP A 136 10.99 -8.49 -7.79
CA ASP A 136 10.70 -7.06 -7.86
C ASP A 136 9.46 -6.74 -8.69
N ARG A 137 9.36 -7.36 -9.87
CA ARG A 137 8.15 -7.34 -10.71
C ARG A 137 6.88 -7.79 -9.99
N LEU A 138 6.98 -8.81 -9.14
CA LEU A 138 5.86 -9.24 -8.31
C LEU A 138 5.49 -8.15 -7.29
N VAL A 139 6.47 -7.51 -6.66
CA VAL A 139 6.26 -6.40 -5.73
C VAL A 139 5.63 -5.20 -6.43
N HIS A 140 6.04 -4.88 -7.66
CA HIS A 140 5.43 -3.83 -8.47
C HIS A 140 3.98 -4.16 -8.83
N LEU A 141 3.69 -5.38 -9.31
CA LEU A 141 2.32 -5.83 -9.54
C LEU A 141 1.47 -5.74 -8.26
N ALA A 142 2.02 -6.19 -7.14
CA ALA A 142 1.35 -6.15 -5.84
C ALA A 142 1.17 -4.72 -5.33
N SER A 143 2.09 -3.79 -5.58
CA SER A 143 1.96 -2.38 -5.22
C SER A 143 0.74 -1.78 -5.92
N GLY A 144 0.57 -2.11 -7.21
CA GLY A 144 -0.65 -1.87 -7.98
C GLY A 144 -1.92 -2.23 -7.22
N VAL A 145 -2.00 -3.48 -6.78
CA VAL A 145 -3.19 -4.01 -6.11
C VAL A 145 -3.37 -3.43 -4.70
N LEU A 146 -2.29 -3.26 -3.94
CA LEU A 146 -2.33 -2.96 -2.51
C LEU A 146 -2.44 -1.46 -2.19
N PHE A 147 -1.96 -0.58 -3.07
CA PHE A 147 -2.06 0.88 -2.85
C PHE A 147 -3.36 1.49 -3.37
N VAL A 148 -4.08 0.83 -4.28
CA VAL A 148 -5.38 1.34 -4.77
C VAL A 148 -6.41 1.50 -3.64
N PRO A 149 -6.64 0.53 -2.72
CA PRO A 149 -7.60 0.71 -1.62
C PRO A 149 -7.34 1.92 -0.70
N PRO A 150 -6.13 2.14 -0.16
CA PRO A 150 -5.86 3.34 0.65
C PRO A 150 -5.96 4.63 -0.16
N ALA A 151 -5.45 4.66 -1.41
CA ALA A 151 -5.58 5.83 -2.27
C ALA A 151 -7.05 6.18 -2.52
N TRP A 152 -7.87 5.18 -2.85
CA TRP A 152 -9.30 5.32 -3.06
C TRP A 152 -10.00 5.93 -1.85
N GLU A 153 -9.70 5.44 -0.65
CA GLU A 153 -10.31 5.95 0.59
C GLU A 153 -9.92 7.38 0.89
N LEU A 154 -8.64 7.73 0.73
CA LEU A 154 -8.16 9.09 0.94
C LEU A 154 -8.78 10.07 -0.07
N ILE A 155 -8.91 9.67 -1.33
CA ILE A 155 -9.58 10.48 -2.36
C ILE A 155 -11.05 10.72 -2.02
N GLN A 156 -11.79 9.69 -1.62
CA GLN A 156 -13.20 9.87 -1.25
C GLN A 156 -13.38 10.76 -0.01
N GLN A 157 -12.42 10.77 0.91
CA GLN A 157 -12.42 11.69 2.06
C GLN A 157 -12.25 13.15 1.65
N GLN A 158 -11.68 13.44 0.47
CA GLN A 158 -11.64 14.79 -0.11
C GLN A 158 -12.92 15.19 -0.83
N GLY A 159 -13.97 14.34 -0.81
CA GLY A 159 -15.28 14.63 -1.41
C GLY A 159 -15.45 14.15 -2.86
N LEU A 160 -14.44 13.54 -3.47
CA LEU A 160 -14.57 12.96 -4.81
C LEU A 160 -15.21 11.57 -4.74
N THR A 161 -16.54 11.53 -4.92
CA THR A 161 -17.36 10.31 -4.76
C THR A 161 -17.68 9.60 -6.07
N ASN A 162 -17.39 10.21 -7.23
CA ASN A 162 -17.56 9.53 -8.51
C ASN A 162 -16.53 8.41 -8.65
N ARG A 163 -17.00 7.16 -8.59
CA ARG A 163 -16.16 5.95 -8.60
C ARG A 163 -15.18 5.86 -9.76
N TRP A 164 -15.52 6.36 -10.95
CA TRP A 164 -14.62 6.29 -12.11
C TRP A 164 -13.49 7.31 -12.00
N TRP A 165 -13.80 8.52 -11.51
CA TRP A 165 -12.77 9.51 -11.21
C TRP A 165 -11.89 9.08 -10.03
N THR A 166 -12.48 8.50 -8.99
CA THR A 166 -11.72 7.92 -7.87
C THR A 166 -10.82 6.79 -8.35
N ALA A 167 -11.30 5.90 -9.22
CA ALA A 167 -10.52 4.82 -9.83
C ALA A 167 -9.32 5.38 -10.62
N GLY A 168 -9.59 6.28 -11.56
CA GLY A 168 -8.56 6.89 -12.39
C GLY A 168 -7.49 7.60 -11.56
N LEU A 169 -7.90 8.40 -10.57
CA LEU A 169 -6.97 9.11 -9.70
C LEU A 169 -6.19 8.16 -8.79
N SER A 170 -6.81 7.07 -8.30
CA SER A 170 -6.08 6.04 -7.53
C SER A 170 -4.99 5.39 -8.36
N ILE A 171 -5.29 5.00 -9.60
CA ILE A 171 -4.31 4.44 -10.55
C ILE A 171 -3.19 5.45 -10.80
N SER A 172 -3.54 6.72 -11.05
CA SER A 172 -2.55 7.78 -11.28
C SER A 172 -1.63 8.00 -10.08
N ILE A 173 -2.15 7.96 -8.86
CA ILE A 173 -1.33 8.08 -7.63
C ILE A 173 -0.35 6.92 -7.54
N VAL A 174 -0.81 5.68 -7.76
CA VAL A 174 0.06 4.50 -7.72
C VAL A 174 1.18 4.60 -8.75
N LEU A 175 0.84 4.94 -10.00
CA LEU A 175 1.83 5.11 -11.06
C LEU A 175 2.78 6.28 -10.79
N ALA A 176 2.30 7.39 -10.22
CA ALA A 176 3.15 8.52 -9.88
C ALA A 176 4.14 8.16 -8.77
N VAL A 177 3.70 7.44 -7.74
CA VAL A 177 4.59 6.96 -6.66
C VAL A 177 5.62 5.96 -7.23
N GLY A 178 5.19 5.01 -8.07
CA GLY A 178 6.08 4.08 -8.74
C GLY A 178 7.12 4.80 -9.61
N ALA A 179 6.69 5.76 -10.43
CA ALA A 179 7.60 6.53 -11.28
C ALA A 179 8.61 7.36 -10.47
N ILE A 180 8.19 7.94 -9.32
CA ILE A 180 9.12 8.62 -8.41
C ILE A 180 10.14 7.63 -7.86
N TYR A 181 9.71 6.43 -7.48
CA TYR A 181 10.61 5.36 -7.01
C TYR A 181 11.63 4.97 -8.08
N GLU A 182 11.20 4.72 -9.33
CA GLU A 182 12.08 4.44 -10.47
C GLU A 182 13.09 5.56 -10.74
N ILE A 183 12.67 6.82 -10.59
CA ILE A 183 13.57 7.97 -10.75
C ILE A 183 14.63 7.99 -9.63
N VAL A 184 14.26 7.63 -8.40
CA VAL A 184 15.21 7.49 -7.29
C VAL A 184 16.21 6.36 -7.56
N GLU A 185 15.73 5.22 -8.06
CA GLU A 185 16.60 4.10 -8.44
C GLU A 185 17.57 4.49 -9.57
N TRP A 186 17.06 5.18 -10.59
CA TRP A 186 17.90 5.71 -11.66
C TRP A 186 18.94 6.71 -11.12
N ALA A 187 18.56 7.59 -10.20
CA ALA A 187 19.49 8.51 -9.56
C ALA A 187 20.56 7.77 -8.75
N ILE A 188 20.21 6.70 -8.04
CA ILE A 188 21.18 5.84 -7.33
C ILE A 188 22.16 5.24 -8.33
N ALA A 189 21.67 4.72 -9.46
CA ALA A 189 22.51 4.14 -10.50
C ALA A 189 23.48 5.14 -11.14
N MET A 190 23.07 6.41 -11.25
CA MET A 190 23.90 7.48 -11.81
C MET A 190 24.92 8.08 -10.83
N LEU A 191 24.60 8.11 -9.53
CA LEU A 191 25.38 8.84 -8.53
C LEU A 191 26.32 7.95 -7.69
N PHE A 192 26.01 6.65 -7.58
CA PHE A 192 26.79 5.71 -6.76
C PHE A 192 27.67 4.79 -7.61
N ALA A 193 28.64 4.13 -6.96
CA ALA A 193 29.51 3.19 -7.66
C ALA A 193 28.69 2.04 -8.29
N PRO A 194 29.11 1.48 -9.45
CA PRO A 194 28.32 0.51 -10.21
C PRO A 194 27.83 -0.72 -9.42
N HIS A 195 28.59 -1.16 -8.42
CA HIS A 195 28.19 -2.29 -7.57
C HIS A 195 26.98 -1.96 -6.67
N TYR A 196 26.84 -0.71 -6.19
CA TYR A 196 25.67 -0.28 -5.44
C TYR A 196 24.44 -0.18 -6.32
N ALA A 197 24.61 0.34 -7.54
CA ALA A 197 23.55 0.44 -8.55
C ALA A 197 22.93 -0.94 -8.86
N GLU A 198 23.76 -1.94 -9.17
CA GLU A 198 23.26 -3.28 -9.49
C GLU A 198 22.61 -3.95 -8.27
N SER A 199 23.21 -3.80 -7.08
CA SER A 199 22.68 -4.40 -5.85
C SER A 199 21.39 -3.75 -5.33
N TYR A 200 21.14 -2.48 -5.70
CA TYR A 200 19.95 -1.75 -5.28
C TYR A 200 18.82 -1.91 -6.31
N ASN A 201 19.08 -1.52 -7.56
CA ASN A 201 18.08 -1.53 -8.63
C ASN A 201 17.75 -2.95 -9.11
N GLY A 202 18.67 -3.91 -8.92
CA GLY A 202 18.39 -5.31 -9.21
C GLY A 202 18.03 -5.62 -10.67
N GLN A 203 18.53 -4.82 -11.63
CA GLN A 203 18.15 -4.90 -13.04
C GLN A 203 18.53 -6.22 -13.70
N GLN A 204 19.58 -6.91 -13.22
CA GLN A 204 19.98 -8.24 -13.73
C GLN A 204 20.17 -8.26 -15.26
N GLY A 205 20.68 -7.15 -15.81
CA GLY A 205 20.89 -6.95 -17.25
C GLY A 205 19.65 -6.56 -18.08
N ASP A 206 18.50 -6.27 -17.46
CA ASP A 206 17.31 -5.80 -18.17
C ASP A 206 17.28 -4.27 -18.27
N LEU A 207 17.61 -3.74 -19.45
CA LEU A 207 17.59 -2.30 -19.74
C LEU A 207 16.19 -1.67 -19.66
N TRP A 208 15.13 -2.48 -19.70
CA TRP A 208 13.74 -2.03 -19.68
C TRP A 208 13.04 -2.31 -18.35
N ASP A 209 13.79 -2.56 -17.29
CA ASP A 209 13.20 -2.89 -15.97
C ASP A 209 12.21 -1.82 -15.51
N PRO A 210 12.61 -0.54 -15.40
CA PRO A 210 11.72 0.50 -14.88
C PRO A 210 10.38 0.60 -15.65
N GLN A 211 10.42 0.40 -16.97
CA GLN A 211 9.21 0.44 -17.80
C GLN A 211 8.32 -0.78 -17.56
N LYS A 212 8.90 -1.97 -17.39
CA LYS A 212 8.16 -3.21 -17.10
C LYS A 212 7.59 -3.18 -15.68
N ASP A 213 8.34 -2.66 -14.73
CA ASP A 213 7.94 -2.52 -13.33
C ASP A 213 6.77 -1.53 -13.20
N LEU A 214 6.87 -0.38 -13.85
CA LEU A 214 5.76 0.58 -13.89
C LEU A 214 4.53 0.03 -14.64
N ALA A 215 4.73 -0.74 -15.72
CA ALA A 215 3.63 -1.40 -16.43
C ALA A 215 2.91 -2.43 -15.55
N LEU A 216 3.66 -3.24 -14.78
CA LEU A 216 3.10 -4.22 -13.86
C LEU A 216 2.35 -3.55 -12.70
N ALA A 217 2.90 -2.48 -12.13
CA ALA A 217 2.19 -1.66 -11.14
C ALA A 217 0.88 -1.10 -11.72
N GLY A 218 0.91 -0.62 -12.97
CA GLY A 218 -0.29 -0.18 -13.68
C GLY A 218 -1.33 -1.28 -13.86
N ILE A 219 -0.92 -2.48 -14.28
CA ILE A 219 -1.82 -3.64 -14.44
C ILE A 219 -2.48 -4.00 -13.10
N GLY A 220 -1.71 -4.10 -12.02
CA GLY A 220 -2.23 -4.38 -10.69
C GLY A 220 -3.22 -3.31 -10.21
N ALA A 221 -2.90 -2.03 -10.45
CA ALA A 221 -3.75 -0.91 -10.09
C ALA A 221 -5.07 -0.90 -10.86
N ILE A 222 -5.02 -1.09 -12.18
CA ILE A 222 -6.21 -1.18 -13.04
C ILE A 222 -7.09 -2.34 -12.60
N PHE A 223 -6.51 -3.52 -12.37
CA PHE A 223 -7.24 -4.69 -11.90
C PHE A 223 -7.97 -4.41 -10.58
N CYS A 224 -7.28 -3.91 -9.57
CA CYS A 224 -7.90 -3.59 -8.28
C CYS A 224 -8.96 -2.50 -8.39
N ALA A 225 -8.70 -1.44 -9.16
CA ALA A 225 -9.63 -0.33 -9.33
C ALA A 225 -10.93 -0.78 -10.01
N ILE A 226 -10.85 -1.65 -11.04
CA ILE A 226 -12.03 -2.25 -11.69
C ILE A 226 -12.84 -3.06 -10.67
N LEU A 227 -12.18 -3.90 -9.86
CA LEU A 227 -12.86 -4.66 -8.81
C LEU A 227 -13.58 -3.75 -7.81
N LEU A 228 -12.93 -2.66 -7.36
CA LEU A 228 -13.57 -1.69 -6.47
C LEU A 228 -14.77 -0.99 -7.10
N VAL A 229 -14.68 -0.60 -8.38
CA VAL A 229 -15.80 -0.01 -9.14
C VAL A 229 -16.99 -0.98 -9.23
N MET A 230 -16.73 -2.28 -9.42
CA MET A 230 -17.75 -3.32 -9.53
C MET A 230 -18.40 -3.65 -8.19
N VAL A 231 -17.60 -3.78 -7.13
CA VAL A 231 -18.08 -4.19 -5.79
C VAL A 231 -18.76 -3.04 -5.05
N ARG A 232 -18.19 -1.83 -5.12
CA ARG A 232 -18.75 -0.66 -4.43
C ARG A 232 -19.87 -0.07 -5.29
N ARG A 233 -21.10 -0.54 -5.04
CA ARG A 233 -22.32 0.10 -5.58
C ARG A 233 -22.33 1.57 -5.16
N ALA A 234 -22.75 2.45 -6.08
CA ALA A 234 -22.89 3.88 -5.80
C ALA A 234 -23.67 4.04 -4.49
N SER A 235 -23.04 4.60 -3.47
CA SER A 235 -23.80 5.09 -2.32
C SER A 235 -24.64 6.24 -2.86
N PRO A 236 -25.98 6.20 -2.75
CA PRO A 236 -26.78 7.36 -3.11
C PRO A 236 -26.28 8.52 -2.25
N LEU A 237 -25.94 9.62 -2.92
CA LEU A 237 -25.58 10.88 -2.26
C LEU A 237 -26.66 11.17 -1.21
N LYS A 238 -26.26 11.25 0.06
CA LYS A 238 -27.10 11.84 1.10
C LYS A 238 -27.02 13.35 1.01
#